data_AF-A0A2G9THN2-F1
#
_entry.id   AF-A0A2G9THN2-F1
#
_cell.length_a   1.000
_cell.length_b   1.000
_cell.length_c   1.000
_cell.angle_alpha   90.00
_cell.angle_beta   90.00
_cell.angle_gamma   90.00
#
_symmetry.space_group_name_H-M   'P 1'
#
loop_
_entity.id
_entity.type
_entity.pdbx_description
1 polymer ?
#
loop_
_entity_poly.entity_id
_entity_poly.type
_entity_poly.pdbx_seq_one_letter_code
_entity_poly.pdbx_strand_id
1 'polypeptide(L)'
;VYGVVRDSYGEPRLVVQGTWDSHVDMLRVTRQIGNGDKARLETDSEPKRIWTVNPPPPGAERMHNFTRLAIELNEPEPGVAPTDSRLRPDQRLMEEGKWDEANSKKLELEEKQRAVRRRREAEMEKAMQQ
;
A
#
# COMPACT_ATOMS: atom_id res chain seq x y z
N VAL A 1 -16.89 -0.85 1.59
CA VAL A 1 -16.57 0.22 0.62
C VAL A 1 -17.86 0.56 -0.14
N TYR A 2 -18.15 1.85 -0.29
CA TYR A 2 -19.29 2.33 -1.07
C TYR A 2 -18.93 3.67 -1.73
N GLY A 3 -19.35 3.87 -2.97
CA GLY A 3 -19.16 5.11 -3.71
C GLY A 3 -20.12 5.23 -4.89
N VAL A 4 -20.32 6.45 -5.36
CA VAL A 4 -21.19 6.76 -6.52
C VAL A 4 -20.36 7.49 -7.56
N VAL A 5 -20.35 6.97 -8.79
CA VAL A 5 -19.71 7.64 -9.93
C VAL A 5 -20.75 8.51 -10.61
N ARG A 6 -20.44 9.81 -10.73
CA ARG A 6 -21.28 10.81 -11.40
C ARG A 6 -20.65 11.23 -12.72
N ASP A 7 -21.47 11.64 -13.67
CA ASP A 7 -21.00 12.23 -14.93
C ASP A 7 -20.63 13.72 -14.78
N SER A 8 -20.27 14.38 -15.89
CA SER A 8 -19.93 15.80 -15.91
C SER A 8 -21.07 16.75 -15.53
N TYR A 9 -22.32 16.27 -15.58
CA TYR A 9 -23.50 17.02 -15.17
C TYR A 9 -23.85 16.76 -13.69
N GLY A 10 -23.11 15.89 -13.01
CA GLY A 10 -23.36 15.51 -11.62
C GLY A 10 -24.38 14.39 -11.47
N GLU A 11 -24.87 13.80 -12.56
CA GLU A 11 -25.88 12.74 -12.51
C GLU A 11 -25.23 11.38 -12.19
N PRO A 12 -25.78 10.61 -11.23
CA PRO A 12 -25.20 9.32 -10.84
C PRO A 12 -25.39 8.28 -11.95
N ARG A 13 -24.30 7.62 -12.32
CA ARG A 13 -24.28 6.61 -13.38
C ARG A 13 -23.99 5.21 -12.86
N LEU A 14 -23.12 5.10 -11.85
CA LEU A 14 -22.69 3.82 -11.30
C LEU A 14 -22.64 3.89 -9.77
N VAL A 15 -23.01 2.78 -9.13
CA VAL A 15 -22.71 2.52 -7.72
C VAL A 15 -21.56 1.53 -7.66
N VAL A 16 -20.53 1.86 -6.89
CA VAL A 16 -19.40 0.98 -6.59
C VAL A 16 -19.55 0.54 -5.14
N GLN A 17 -19.60 -0.77 -4.91
CA GLN A 17 -19.79 -1.32 -3.56
C GLN A 17 -19.00 -2.61 -3.37
N GLY A 18 -18.72 -2.97 -2.12
CA GLY A 18 -18.05 -4.22 -1.77
C GLY A 18 -17.25 -4.10 -0.47
N THR A 19 -16.30 -5.00 -0.28
CA THR A 19 -15.41 -5.02 0.89
C THR A 19 -13.96 -5.01 0.42
N TRP A 20 -13.16 -4.10 0.98
CA TRP A 20 -11.81 -3.79 0.51
C TRP A 20 -10.83 -4.98 0.62
N ASP A 21 -11.14 -5.98 1.42
CA ASP A 21 -10.36 -7.20 1.66
C ASP A 21 -10.92 -8.42 0.90
N SER A 22 -11.97 -8.26 0.08
CA SER A 22 -12.64 -9.38 -0.60
C SER A 22 -12.92 -9.09 -2.07
N HIS A 23 -13.80 -8.13 -2.36
CA HIS A 23 -14.21 -7.82 -3.72
C HIS A 23 -14.85 -6.44 -3.82
N VAL A 24 -14.85 -5.89 -5.02
CA VAL A 24 -15.56 -4.67 -5.38
C VAL A 24 -16.37 -4.96 -6.64
N ASP A 25 -17.65 -4.60 -6.56
CA ASP A 25 -18.65 -4.70 -7.61
C ASP A 25 -19.10 -3.31 -8.06
N MET A 26 -19.57 -3.26 -9.30
CA MET A 26 -20.14 -2.08 -9.92
C MET A 26 -21.54 -2.38 -10.43
N LEU A 27 -22.50 -1.51 -10.13
CA LEU A 27 -23.86 -1.60 -10.63
C LEU A 27 -24.22 -0.32 -11.36
N ARG A 28 -24.95 -0.44 -12.47
CA ARG A 28 -25.48 0.71 -13.18
C ARG A 28 -26.67 1.27 -12.43
N VAL A 29 -26.72 2.60 -12.31
CA VAL A 29 -27.88 3.32 -11.79
C VAL A 29 -28.95 3.33 -12.87
N THR A 30 -30.13 2.81 -12.56
CA THR A 30 -31.28 2.77 -13.46
C THR A 30 -32.21 3.95 -13.21
N ARG A 31 -32.36 4.34 -11.94
CA ARG A 31 -33.25 5.42 -11.54
C ARG A 31 -32.72 6.11 -10.29
N GLN A 32 -32.85 7.43 -10.27
CA GLN A 32 -32.69 8.25 -9.07
C GLN A 32 -34.06 8.73 -8.61
N ILE A 33 -34.37 8.55 -7.33
CA ILE A 33 -35.61 9.01 -6.71
C ILE A 33 -35.28 10.10 -5.70
N GLY A 34 -35.75 11.32 -5.97
CA GLY A 34 -35.49 12.51 -5.16
C GLY A 34 -34.24 13.28 -5.60
N ASN A 35 -34.00 14.41 -4.95
CA ASN A 35 -32.94 15.36 -5.30
C ASN A 35 -31.93 15.51 -4.15
N GLY A 36 -30.68 15.82 -4.49
CA GLY A 36 -29.60 16.08 -3.53
C GLY A 36 -29.02 14.82 -2.87
N ASP A 37 -28.31 15.01 -1.76
CA ASP A 37 -27.50 13.96 -1.10
C ASP A 37 -28.32 12.81 -0.48
N LYS A 38 -29.64 12.98 -0.34
CA LYS A 38 -30.56 11.95 0.18
C LYS A 38 -31.30 11.19 -0.91
N ALA A 39 -30.95 11.42 -2.18
CA ALA A 39 -31.60 10.72 -3.29
C ALA A 39 -31.36 9.20 -3.19
N ARG A 40 -32.44 8.43 -3.33
CA ARG A 40 -32.35 6.98 -3.38
C ARG A 40 -31.96 6.56 -4.80
N LEU A 41 -30.88 5.80 -4.91
CA LEU A 41 -30.43 5.23 -6.18
C LEU A 41 -30.95 3.80 -6.30
N GLU A 42 -31.67 3.53 -7.38
CA GLU A 42 -31.97 2.18 -7.82
C GLU A 42 -30.94 1.75 -8.85
N THR A 43 -30.51 0.50 -8.74
CA THR A 43 -29.50 -0.09 -9.62
C THR A 43 -30.06 -1.32 -10.31
N ASP A 44 -29.38 -1.76 -11.36
CA ASP A 44 -29.61 -3.10 -11.92
C ASP A 44 -29.43 -4.18 -10.83
N SER A 45 -30.07 -5.33 -11.03
CA SER A 45 -30.02 -6.46 -10.10
C SER A 45 -28.72 -7.25 -10.19
N GLU A 46 -28.00 -7.16 -11.32
CA GLU A 46 -26.78 -7.92 -11.57
C GLU A 46 -25.53 -7.05 -11.38
N PRO A 47 -24.76 -7.27 -10.30
CA PRO A 47 -23.48 -6.59 -10.12
C PRO A 47 -22.42 -7.12 -11.09
N LYS A 48 -21.63 -6.20 -11.66
CA LYS A 48 -20.41 -6.53 -12.40
C LYS A 48 -19.23 -6.52 -11.45
N ARG A 49 -18.56 -7.66 -11.28
CA ARG A 49 -17.29 -7.76 -10.55
C ARG A 49 -16.21 -6.94 -11.25
N ILE A 50 -15.62 -5.97 -10.56
CA ILE A 50 -14.53 -5.12 -11.09
C ILE A 50 -13.17 -5.38 -10.42
N TRP A 51 -13.17 -5.91 -9.19
CA TRP A 51 -11.95 -6.32 -8.50
C TRP A 51 -12.26 -7.45 -7.52
N THR A 52 -11.35 -8.42 -7.40
CA THR A 52 -11.37 -9.47 -6.39
C THR A 52 -9.98 -9.56 -5.76
N VAL A 53 -9.92 -9.80 -4.45
CA VAL A 53 -8.66 -10.05 -3.75
C VAL A 53 -8.00 -11.32 -4.30
N ASN A 54 -6.68 -11.28 -4.46
CA ASN A 54 -5.91 -12.49 -4.74
C ASN A 54 -5.82 -13.32 -3.45
N PRO A 55 -6.11 -14.63 -3.48
CA PRO A 55 -5.99 -15.46 -2.29
C PRO A 55 -4.53 -15.48 -1.80
N PRO A 56 -4.30 -15.53 -0.47
CA PRO A 56 -2.96 -15.71 0.07
C PRO A 56 -2.31 -17.00 -0.46
N PRO A 57 -0.99 -17.01 -0.69
CA PRO A 57 -0.29 -18.24 -1.07
C PRO A 57 -0.40 -19.29 0.05
N PRO A 58 -0.30 -20.60 -0.27
CA PRO A 58 -0.26 -21.64 0.74
C PRO A 58 0.86 -21.41 1.76
N GLY A 59 0.56 -21.50 3.05
CA GLY A 59 1.55 -21.30 4.11
C GLY A 59 1.86 -19.83 4.44
N ALA A 60 1.07 -18.87 3.94
CA ALA A 60 1.27 -17.45 4.20
C ALA A 60 1.35 -17.11 5.70
N GLU A 61 0.66 -17.85 6.57
CA GLU A 61 0.68 -17.69 8.02
C GLU A 61 2.07 -17.90 8.64
N ARG A 62 2.94 -18.64 7.95
CA ARG A 62 4.35 -18.87 8.35
C ARG A 62 5.31 -17.81 7.78
N MET A 63 4.84 -16.98 6.85
CA MET A 63 5.62 -15.98 6.12
C MET A 63 4.95 -14.62 6.20
N HIS A 64 4.71 -14.14 7.43
CA HIS A 64 4.19 -12.81 7.72
C HIS A 64 2.81 -12.48 7.10
N ASN A 65 2.04 -13.49 6.68
CA ASN A 65 0.79 -13.33 5.92
C ASN A 65 0.96 -12.51 4.62
N PHE A 66 2.14 -12.57 4.00
CA PHE A 66 2.40 -11.82 2.79
C PHE A 66 1.57 -12.32 1.61
N THR A 67 1.13 -11.35 0.79
CA THR A 67 0.60 -11.63 -0.53
C THR A 67 1.73 -12.08 -1.45
N ARG A 68 1.41 -12.77 -2.54
CA ARG A 68 2.39 -13.14 -3.56
C ARG A 68 3.21 -11.94 -4.05
N LEU A 69 2.54 -10.82 -4.33
CA LEU A 69 3.22 -9.59 -4.74
C LEU A 69 4.22 -9.12 -3.68
N ALA A 70 3.84 -9.13 -2.40
CA ALA A 70 4.72 -8.70 -1.31
C ALA A 70 5.97 -9.59 -1.15
N ILE A 71 5.85 -10.90 -1.43
CA ILE A 71 7.00 -11.82 -1.47
C ILE A 71 7.96 -11.42 -2.60
N GLU A 72 7.42 -11.17 -3.79
CA GLU A 72 8.20 -10.84 -4.99
C GLU A 72 8.90 -9.46 -4.88
N LEU A 73 8.39 -8.53 -4.07
CA LEU A 73 8.94 -7.16 -3.95
C LEU A 73 10.42 -7.10 -3.53
N ASN A 74 10.90 -8.04 -2.71
CA ASN A 74 12.28 -8.04 -2.20
C ASN A 74 13.17 -9.15 -2.79
N GLU A 75 12.75 -9.77 -3.89
CA GLU A 75 13.60 -10.73 -4.61
C GLU A 75 14.86 -10.04 -5.15
N PRO A 76 16.06 -10.66 -5.02
CA PRO A 76 17.30 -10.07 -5.52
C PRO A 76 17.27 -9.84 -7.04
N GLU A 77 17.64 -8.63 -7.46
CA GLU A 77 17.69 -8.23 -8.87
C GLU A 77 19.04 -7.56 -9.18
N PRO A 78 19.74 -7.95 -10.27
CA PRO A 78 20.99 -7.32 -10.67
C PRO A 78 20.76 -5.90 -11.20
N GLY A 79 21.75 -5.03 -11.06
CA GLY A 79 21.73 -3.69 -11.67
C GLY A 79 20.91 -2.63 -10.92
N VAL A 80 20.43 -2.93 -9.72
CA VAL A 80 19.76 -1.95 -8.86
C VAL A 80 20.76 -0.92 -8.30
N ALA A 81 20.26 0.28 -7.99
CA ALA A 81 21.06 1.33 -7.38
C ALA A 81 21.56 0.92 -5.97
N PRO A 82 22.69 1.46 -5.48
CA PRO A 82 23.22 1.13 -4.14
C PRO A 82 22.26 1.43 -2.97
N THR A 83 21.26 2.28 -3.20
CA THR A 83 20.24 2.68 -2.20
C THR A 83 18.93 1.89 -2.32
N ASP A 84 18.85 0.92 -3.23
CA ASP A 84 17.67 0.08 -3.39
C ASP A 84 17.41 -0.76 -2.13
N SER A 85 16.15 -0.89 -1.73
CA SER A 85 15.77 -1.61 -0.50
C SER A 85 16.19 -3.08 -0.52
N ARG A 86 16.34 -3.71 -1.70
CA ARG A 86 16.83 -5.10 -1.82
C ARG A 86 18.26 -5.29 -1.28
N LEU A 87 19.04 -4.21 -1.25
CA LEU A 87 20.42 -4.20 -0.74
C LEU A 87 20.49 -3.85 0.75
N ARG A 88 19.35 -3.66 1.43
CA ARG A 88 19.29 -3.35 2.85
C ARG A 88 19.64 -4.60 3.69
N PRO A 89 20.80 -4.63 4.38
CA PRO A 89 21.37 -5.87 4.92
C PRO A 89 20.59 -6.43 6.12
N ASP A 90 20.06 -5.59 7.00
CA ASP A 90 19.22 -6.04 8.13
C ASP A 90 17.96 -6.75 7.66
N GLN A 91 17.30 -6.21 6.62
CA GLN A 91 16.11 -6.83 6.02
C GLN A 91 16.44 -8.17 5.34
N ARG A 92 17.56 -8.26 4.59
CA ARG A 92 18.00 -9.52 3.97
C ARG A 92 18.30 -10.61 5.00
N LEU A 93 19.02 -10.26 6.07
CA LEU A 93 19.35 -11.20 7.15
C LEU A 93 18.08 -11.70 7.86
N MET A 94 17.08 -10.83 8.04
CA MET A 94 15.78 -11.20 8.60
C MET A 94 15.05 -12.20 7.70
N GLU A 95 15.03 -11.97 6.38
CA GLU A 95 14.43 -12.90 5.41
C GLU A 95 15.13 -14.27 5.38
N GLU A 96 16.43 -14.30 5.65
CA GLU A 96 17.22 -15.54 5.79
C GLU A 96 17.07 -16.21 7.18
N GLY A 97 16.29 -15.63 8.10
CA GLY A 97 16.10 -16.14 9.45
C GLY A 97 17.27 -15.90 10.41
N LYS A 98 18.23 -15.04 10.05
CA LYS A 98 19.41 -14.67 10.86
C LYS A 98 19.09 -13.48 11.77
N TRP A 99 18.22 -13.71 12.76
CA TRP A 99 17.63 -12.65 13.59
C TRP A 99 18.65 -11.80 14.37
N ASP A 100 19.66 -12.42 14.97
CA ASP A 100 20.67 -11.70 15.78
C ASP A 100 21.56 -10.79 14.92
N GLU A 101 21.97 -11.29 13.75
CA GLU A 101 22.74 -10.51 12.78
C GLU A 101 21.90 -9.36 12.20
N ALA A 102 20.63 -9.63 11.89
CA ALA A 102 19.68 -8.63 11.41
C ALA A 102 19.52 -7.47 12.41
N ASN A 103 19.32 -7.80 13.70
CA ASN A 103 19.20 -6.80 14.77
C ASN A 103 20.47 -5.95 14.92
N SER A 104 21.63 -6.60 14.83
CA SER A 104 22.93 -5.92 14.92
C SER A 104 23.13 -4.96 13.74
N LYS A 105 22.80 -5.39 12.51
CA LYS A 105 22.86 -4.53 11.32
C LYS A 105 21.84 -3.40 11.32
N LYS A 106 20.63 -3.65 11.85
CA LYS A 106 19.61 -2.62 12.02
C LYS A 106 20.12 -1.49 12.92
N LEU A 107 20.70 -1.83 14.07
CA LEU A 107 21.27 -0.84 14.98
C LEU A 107 22.37 -0.02 14.31
N GLU A 108 23.31 -0.68 13.62
CA GLU A 108 24.39 -0.02 12.89
C GLU A 108 23.86 1.00 11.85
N LEU A 109 22.84 0.62 11.07
CA LEU A 109 22.25 1.48 10.05
C LEU A 109 21.52 2.68 10.65
N GLU A 110 20.70 2.46 11.69
CA GLU A 110 19.96 3.52 12.35
C GLU A 110 20.91 4.53 13.03
N GLU A 111 21.99 4.06 13.66
CA GLU A 111 23.00 4.93 14.25
C GLU A 111 23.72 5.79 13.21
N LYS A 112 24.09 5.20 12.07
CA LYS A 112 24.66 5.96 10.93
C LYS A 112 23.69 7.04 10.45
N GLN A 113 22.40 6.71 10.28
CA GLN A 113 21.38 7.67 9.85
C GLN A 113 21.21 8.81 10.87
N ARG A 114 21.15 8.48 12.17
CA ARG A 114 21.06 9.48 13.26
C ARG A 114 22.29 10.38 13.31
N ALA A 115 23.49 9.85 13.09
CA ALA A 115 24.73 10.64 13.06
C ALA A 115 24.76 11.63 11.88
N VAL A 116 24.36 11.18 10.68
CA VAL A 116 24.27 12.06 9.50
C VAL A 116 23.23 13.16 9.72
N ARG A 117 22.06 12.83 10.30
CA ARG A 117 21.03 13.82 10.62
C ARG A 117 21.56 14.90 11.57
N ARG A 118 22.17 14.51 12.69
CA ARG A 118 22.76 15.45 13.68
C ARG A 118 23.79 16.38 13.06
N ARG A 119 24.63 15.86 12.15
CA ARG A 119 25.62 16.67 11.44
C ARG A 119 24.95 17.72 10.55
N ARG A 120 23.97 17.31 9.73
CA ARG A 120 23.23 18.22 8.84
C ARG A 120 22.48 19.30 9.61
N GLU A 121 21.85 18.95 10.73
CA GLU A 121 21.18 19.90 11.62
C GLU A 121 22.17 20.95 12.16
N ALA A 122 23.33 20.51 12.66
CA ALA A 122 24.37 21.42 13.15
C ALA A 122 24.99 22.30 12.05
N GLU A 123 25.12 21.78 10.83
CA GLU A 123 25.57 22.56 9.66
C GLU A 123 24.54 23.63 9.27
N MET A 124 23.25 23.28 9.26
CA MET A 124 22.17 24.24 9.00
C MET A 124 22.10 25.32 10.08
N GLU A 125 22.22 24.97 11.36
CA GLU A 125 22.23 25.94 12.45
C GLU A 125 23.38 26.95 12.33
N LYS A 126 24.58 26.47 12.00
CA LYS A 126 25.74 27.34 11.73
C LYS A 126 25.53 28.26 10.53
N ALA A 127 24.92 27.74 9.46
CA ALA A 127 24.63 28.53 8.27
C ALA A 127 23.58 29.62 8.52
N MET A 128 22.63 29.39 9.43
CA MET A 128 21.62 30.40 9.82
C MET A 128 22.18 31.50 10.73
N GLN A 129 23.35 31.29 11.34
CA GLN A 129 24.02 32.26 12.22
C GLN A 129 25.04 33.15 11.48
N GLN A 130 25.27 32.92 10.18
CA GLN A 130 26.12 33.73 9.29
C GLN A 130 25.28 34.65 8.42
#